data_AF-A0A947Y8S6-F1
#
_entry.id   AF-A0A947Y8S6-F1
#
_cell.length_a   1.000
_cell.length_b   1.000
_cell.length_c   1.000
_cell.angle_alpha   90.00
_cell.angle_beta   90.00
_cell.angle_gamma   90.00
#
_symmetry.space_group_name_H-M   'P 1'
#
loop_
_entity.id
_entity.type
_entity.pdbx_description
1 polymer ?
#
loop_
_entity_poly.entity_id
_entity_poly.type
_entity_poly.pdbx_seq_one_letter_code
_entity_poly.pdbx_strand_id
1 'polypeptide(L)'
;MKRNMKLYLQDICESTLAIEEYIQNLAEDEFYSNRQVQDAIIRRLEIIGEAVKNVDDDFRNKYPQIPWKKIAGMRDIIAHEYFGVKLAHPFELWDK
;
A
#
# COMPACT_ATOMS: atom_id res chain seq x y z
N MET A 1 -20.22 6.88 -13.99
CA MET A 1 -19.77 5.62 -14.64
C MET A 1 -18.85 4.91 -13.65
N LYS A 2 -19.15 3.68 -13.21
CA LYS A 2 -18.30 2.94 -12.27
C LYS A 2 -17.01 2.54 -12.99
N ARG A 3 -15.83 2.80 -12.40
CA ARG A 3 -14.54 2.38 -12.97
C ARG A 3 -14.50 0.85 -13.06
N ASN A 4 -13.89 0.33 -14.12
CA ASN A 4 -13.77 -1.11 -14.34
C ASN A 4 -12.90 -1.75 -13.24
N MET A 5 -13.37 -2.83 -12.62
CA MET A 5 -12.63 -3.59 -11.59
C MET A 5 -11.20 -3.97 -12.02
N LYS A 6 -11.01 -4.31 -13.30
CA LYS A 6 -9.70 -4.63 -13.86
C LYS A 6 -8.69 -3.49 -13.68
N LEU A 7 -9.15 -2.24 -13.76
CA LEU A 7 -8.27 -1.08 -13.57
C LEU A 7 -7.85 -0.92 -12.10
N TYR A 8 -8.70 -1.29 -11.14
CA TYR A 8 -8.29 -1.31 -9.73
C TYR A 8 -7.26 -2.41 -9.45
N LEU A 9 -7.43 -3.60 -10.04
CA LEU A 9 -6.43 -4.66 -9.94
C LEU A 9 -5.10 -4.25 -10.60
N GLN A 10 -5.17 -3.52 -11.71
CA GLN A 10 -3.99 -2.97 -12.38
C GLN A 10 -3.28 -1.94 -11.51
N ASP A 11 -4.00 -1.00 -10.88
CA ASP A 11 -3.40 -0.03 -9.95
C ASP A 11 -2.66 -0.71 -8.79
N ILE A 12 -3.24 -1.78 -8.25
CA ILE A 12 -2.62 -2.56 -7.16
C ILE A 12 -1.31 -3.16 -7.65
N CYS A 13 -1.33 -3.80 -8.82
CA CYS A 13 -0.16 -4.43 -9.42
C CYS A 13 0.95 -3.40 -9.71
N GLU A 14 0.61 -2.32 -10.43
CA GLU A 14 1.56 -1.27 -10.79
C GLU A 14 2.16 -0.58 -9.57
N SER A 15 1.34 -0.34 -8.54
CA SER A 15 1.82 0.29 -7.30
C SER A 15 2.73 -0.65 -6.50
N THR A 16 2.45 -1.95 -6.50
CA THR A 16 3.30 -2.95 -5.84
C THR A 16 4.65 -3.04 -6.54
N LEU A 17 4.66 -3.16 -7.87
CA LEU A 17 5.89 -3.19 -8.67
C LEU A 17 6.72 -1.90 -8.49
N ALA A 18 6.07 -0.75 -8.45
CA ALA A 18 6.76 0.51 -8.22
C ALA A 18 7.41 0.57 -6.82
N ILE A 19 6.73 0.08 -5.78
CA ILE A 19 7.32 0.00 -4.42
C ILE A 19 8.54 -0.91 -4.44
N GLU A 20 8.44 -2.09 -5.05
CA GLU A 20 9.56 -3.04 -5.19
C GLU A 20 10.75 -2.40 -5.91
N GLU A 21 10.51 -1.67 -6.99
CA GLU A 21 11.55 -0.93 -7.73
C GLU A 21 12.22 0.14 -6.87
N TYR A 22 11.45 0.90 -6.08
CA TYR A 22 11.98 1.97 -5.23
C TYR A 22 12.90 1.44 -4.11
N ILE A 23 12.67 0.21 -3.65
CA ILE A 23 13.43 -0.39 -2.53
C ILE A 23 14.50 -1.38 -2.97
N GLN A 24 14.52 -1.82 -4.24
CA GLN A 24 15.33 -2.95 -4.73
C GLN A 24 16.84 -2.83 -4.42
N ASN A 25 17.38 -1.61 -4.34
CA ASN A 25 18.79 -1.35 -4.03
C ASN A 25 18.96 -0.26 -2.97
N LEU A 26 17.95 -0.07 -2.12
CA LEU A 26 17.97 0.98 -1.11
C LEU A 26 18.36 0.37 0.24
N ALA A 27 19.48 0.81 0.81
CA ALA A 27 19.81 0.44 2.17
C ALA A 27 18.80 1.06 3.17
N GLU A 28 18.67 0.46 4.34
CA GLU A 28 17.66 0.90 5.32
C GLU A 28 17.91 2.34 5.82
N ASP A 29 19.16 2.72 6.04
CA ASP A 29 19.55 4.09 6.41
C ASP A 29 19.34 5.10 5.28
N GLU A 30 19.55 4.68 4.03
CA GLU A 30 19.20 5.47 2.84
C GLU A 30 17.69 5.66 2.72
N PHE A 31 16.88 4.66 3.05
CA PHE A 31 15.43 4.80 3.10
C PHE A 31 15.00 5.84 4.14
N TYR A 32 15.48 5.76 5.38
CA TYR A 32 15.08 6.71 6.44
C TYR A 32 15.55 8.14 6.20
N SER A 33 16.65 8.33 5.47
CA SER A 33 17.15 9.66 5.10
C SER A 33 16.54 10.21 3.82
N ASN A 34 15.87 9.38 3.01
CA ASN A 34 15.29 9.77 1.73
C ASN A 34 13.77 9.99 1.80
N ARG A 35 13.37 11.22 2.16
CA ARG A 35 11.97 11.62 2.25
C ARG A 35 11.20 11.46 0.92
N GLN A 36 11.85 11.68 -0.22
CA GLN A 36 11.18 11.57 -1.52
C GLN A 36 10.75 10.11 -1.80
N VAL A 37 11.59 9.13 -1.45
CA VAL A 37 11.22 7.72 -1.58
C VAL A 37 10.11 7.34 -0.60
N GLN A 38 10.18 7.81 0.64
CA GLN A 38 9.12 7.59 1.63
C GLN A 38 7.77 8.11 1.12
N ASP A 39 7.73 9.36 0.65
CA ASP A 39 6.52 9.99 0.13
C ASP A 39 6.00 9.24 -1.11
N ALA A 40 6.90 8.76 -1.99
CA ALA A 40 6.53 7.95 -3.14
C ALA A 40 5.90 6.61 -2.73
N ILE A 41 6.50 5.89 -1.78
CA ILE A 41 5.97 4.61 -1.28
C ILE A 41 4.61 4.82 -0.60
N ILE A 42 4.49 5.83 0.26
CA ILE A 42 3.23 6.19 0.92
C ILE A 42 2.14 6.43 -0.12
N ARG A 43 2.44 7.20 -1.17
CA ARG A 43 1.49 7.44 -2.25
C ARG A 43 1.04 6.16 -2.95
N ARG A 44 1.96 5.21 -3.18
CA ARG A 44 1.62 3.90 -3.76
C ARG A 44 0.75 3.07 -2.83
N LEU A 45 1.02 3.07 -1.54
CA LEU A 45 0.21 2.38 -0.53
C LEU A 45 -1.21 2.96 -0.43
N GLU A 46 -1.38 4.28 -0.52
CA GLU A 46 -2.70 4.91 -0.60
C GLU A 46 -3.51 4.45 -1.82
N ILE A 47 -2.86 4.38 -2.99
CA ILE A 47 -3.49 3.92 -4.24
C ILE A 47 -3.95 2.46 -4.09
N ILE A 48 -3.11 1.60 -3.50
CA ILE A 48 -3.46 0.20 -3.24
C ILE A 48 -4.68 0.11 -2.31
N GLY A 49 -4.67 0.84 -1.19
CA GLY A 49 -5.78 0.82 -0.23
C GLY A 49 -7.10 1.28 -0.84
N GLU A 50 -7.06 2.36 -1.65
CA GLU A 50 -8.23 2.85 -2.37
C GLU A 50 -8.72 1.85 -3.43
N ALA A 51 -7.81 1.28 -4.20
CA ALA A 51 -8.15 0.30 -5.22
C ALA A 51 -8.82 -0.95 -4.61
N VAL A 52 -8.30 -1.45 -3.48
CA VAL A 52 -8.88 -2.59 -2.77
C VAL A 52 -10.30 -2.32 -2.28
N LYS A 53 -10.60 -1.10 -1.77
CA LYS A 53 -11.97 -0.72 -1.35
C LYS A 53 -12.99 -0.81 -2.51
N ASN A 54 -12.51 -0.71 -3.76
CA ASN A 54 -13.34 -0.74 -4.96
C ASN A 54 -13.35 -2.10 -5.68
N VAL A 55 -12.65 -3.13 -5.16
CA VAL A 55 -12.77 -4.50 -5.66
C VAL A 55 -14.08 -5.11 -5.16
N ASP A 56 -14.84 -5.73 -6.07
CA ASP A 56 -16.15 -6.31 -5.73
C ASP A 56 -16.02 -7.45 -4.71
N ASP A 57 -17.00 -7.58 -3.81
CA ASP A 57 -16.98 -8.58 -2.73
C ASP A 57 -16.88 -10.01 -3.26
N ASP A 58 -17.57 -10.33 -4.36
CA ASP A 58 -17.50 -11.65 -5.00
C ASP A 58 -16.08 -12.02 -5.42
N PHE A 59 -15.28 -11.04 -5.86
CA PHE A 59 -13.89 -11.28 -6.20
C PHE A 59 -13.06 -11.48 -4.93
N ARG A 60 -13.25 -10.64 -3.91
CA ARG A 60 -12.53 -10.77 -2.63
C ARG A 60 -12.82 -12.11 -1.94
N ASN A 61 -14.07 -12.57 -2.00
CA ASN A 61 -14.50 -13.86 -1.45
C ASN A 61 -13.89 -15.07 -2.18
N LYS A 62 -13.52 -14.94 -3.47
CA LYS A 62 -12.78 -15.98 -4.21
C LYS A 62 -11.32 -16.11 -3.79
N TYR A 63 -10.75 -15.05 -3.18
CA TYR A 63 -9.37 -15.03 -2.73
C TYR A 63 -9.28 -14.67 -1.23
N PRO A 64 -9.82 -15.49 -0.34
CA PRO A 64 -9.90 -15.19 1.08
C PRO A 64 -8.52 -15.20 1.78
N GLN A 65 -7.48 -15.76 1.15
CA GLN A 65 -6.11 -15.73 1.65
C GLN A 65 -5.48 -14.33 1.58
N ILE A 66 -6.02 -13.44 0.76
CA ILE A 66 -5.55 -12.06 0.67
C ILE A 66 -6.22 -11.26 1.80
N PRO A 67 -5.46 -10.53 2.63
CA PRO A 67 -6.00 -9.81 3.79
C PRO A 67 -6.68 -8.50 3.37
N TRP A 68 -7.71 -8.57 2.53
CA TRP A 68 -8.40 -7.42 1.91
C TRP A 68 -8.77 -6.31 2.91
N LYS A 69 -9.31 -6.69 4.07
CA LYS A 69 -9.70 -5.74 5.11
C LYS A 69 -8.50 -4.98 5.70
N LYS A 70 -7.37 -5.68 5.91
CA LYS A 70 -6.14 -5.05 6.41
C LYS A 70 -5.58 -4.08 5.37
N ILE A 71 -5.54 -4.49 4.10
CA ILE A 71 -5.03 -3.64 3.01
C ILE A 71 -5.90 -2.39 2.81
N ALA A 72 -7.24 -2.53 2.89
CA ALA A 72 -8.14 -1.38 2.84
C ALA A 72 -7.95 -0.43 4.04
N GLY A 73 -7.72 -0.98 5.24
CA GLY A 73 -7.51 -0.22 6.47
C GLY A 73 -6.12 0.42 6.58
N MET A 74 -5.12 -0.07 5.85
CA MET A 74 -3.77 0.49 5.81
C MET A 74 -3.77 1.96 5.38
N ARG A 75 -4.62 2.35 4.42
CA ARG A 75 -4.79 3.76 4.02
C ARG A 75 -5.14 4.63 5.23
N ASP A 76 -6.03 4.13 6.08
CA ASP A 76 -6.52 4.88 7.23
C ASP A 76 -5.40 5.02 8.28
N ILE A 77 -4.58 3.98 8.48
CA ILE A 77 -3.37 4.05 9.32
C ILE A 77 -2.38 5.06 8.74
N ILE A 78 -2.02 4.96 7.47
CA ILE A 78 -1.07 5.89 6.83
C ILE A 78 -1.55 7.33 6.92
N ALA A 79 -2.83 7.59 6.64
CA ALA A 79 -3.40 8.94 6.68
C ALA A 79 -3.43 9.54 8.10
N HIS A 80 -3.62 8.72 9.14
CA HIS A 80 -3.69 9.18 10.53
C HIS A 80 -2.31 9.21 11.21
N GLU A 81 -1.46 8.23 10.92
CA GLU A 81 -0.14 8.06 11.54
C GLU A 81 0.97 8.88 10.85
N TYR A 82 0.76 9.42 9.64
CA TYR A 82 1.70 10.38 9.03
C TYR A 82 1.82 11.70 9.82
N PHE A 83 0.92 11.95 10.80
CA PHE A 83 1.07 13.02 11.79
C PHE A 83 1.87 12.62 13.04
N GLY A 84 2.18 11.34 13.26
CA GLY A 84 2.78 10.85 14.51
C GLY A 84 3.94 9.85 14.38
N VAL A 85 4.15 9.25 13.21
CA VAL A 85 5.16 8.21 13.01
C VAL A 85 6.42 8.84 12.45
N LYS A 86 7.42 9.02 13.32
CA LYS A 86 8.80 8.80 12.91
C LYS A 86 8.80 7.42 12.26
N LEU A 87 9.02 7.34 10.94
CA LEU A 87 9.21 6.10 10.20
C LEU A 87 10.34 5.34 10.89
N ALA A 88 10.00 4.53 11.89
CA ALA A 88 10.97 3.85 12.71
C ALA A 88 11.15 2.41 12.25
N HIS A 89 10.13 1.73 11.70
CA HIS A 89 10.29 0.41 11.08
C HIS A 89 9.08 0.03 10.20
N PRO A 90 9.19 0.04 8.86
CA PRO A 90 8.15 -0.45 7.95
C PRO A 90 7.83 -1.95 8.09
N PHE A 91 8.71 -2.72 8.74
CA PHE A 91 8.63 -4.18 8.83
C PHE A 91 7.65 -4.72 9.90
N GLU A 92 7.18 -3.91 10.84
CA GLU A 92 6.31 -4.37 11.95
C GLU A 92 4.80 -4.37 11.63
N LEU A 93 4.37 -3.87 10.47
CA LEU A 93 2.94 -3.76 10.15
C LEU A 93 2.28 -5.08 9.72
N TRP A 94 3.04 -6.17 9.59
CA TRP A 94 2.52 -7.47 9.14
C TRP A 94 2.13 -8.43 10.27
N ASP A 95 2.54 -8.16 11.52
CA ASP A 95 2.36 -9.06 12.66
C ASP A 95 1.32 -8.59 13.70
N LYS A 96 0.37 -7.74 13.31
CA LYS A 96 -0.84 -7.43 14.12
C LYS A 96 -2.12 -7.70 13.34
#